data_AF-A0A1S1QNJ6-F1
#
_entry.id   AF-A0A1S1QNJ6-F1
#
_cell.length_a   1.000
_cell.length_b   1.000
_cell.length_c   1.000
_cell.angle_alpha   90.00
_cell.angle_beta   90.00
_cell.angle_gamma   90.00
#
_symmetry.space_group_name_H-M   'P 1'
#
loop_
_entity.id
_entity.type
_entity.pdbx_description
1 polymer ?
#
loop_
_entity_poly.entity_id
_entity_poly.type
_entity_poly.pdbx_seq_one_letter_code
_entity_poly.pdbx_strand_id
1 'polypeptide(L)'
;MREAGAIPDSNPRWDLHHLVEAGRAMLAELEIVAVRPPTAEFLDVVEEAVRVWDRLAGYLHDAWDVYETEPGEIGEPLAALHLRLCEDLRPDPVDLGGRLAALIGSAEVDSYLHAPEGYADVLGTDGLAAYDTACHD
;
A
#
# COMPACT_ATOMS: atom_id res chain seq x y z
N MET A 1 27.32 20.55 -31.92
CA MET A 1 26.39 21.57 -31.39
C MET A 1 25.52 20.84 -30.38
N ARG A 2 25.72 21.09 -29.08
CA ARG A 2 25.07 20.38 -27.98
C ARG A 2 23.89 21.25 -27.58
N GLU A 3 22.66 20.81 -27.85
CA GLU A 3 21.47 21.55 -27.42
C GLU A 3 21.44 21.60 -25.90
N ALA A 4 21.27 22.82 -25.41
CA ALA A 4 21.23 23.17 -24.00
C ALA A 4 20.08 22.43 -23.32
N GLY A 5 20.36 21.89 -22.14
CA GLY A 5 19.37 21.24 -21.29
C GLY A 5 18.17 22.17 -21.08
N ALA A 6 16.99 21.63 -21.33
CA ALA A 6 15.75 22.28 -20.95
C ALA A 6 15.84 22.64 -19.46
N ILE A 7 15.59 23.91 -19.15
CA ILE A 7 15.47 24.40 -17.79
C ILE A 7 14.27 23.64 -17.18
N PRO A 8 14.44 22.88 -16.07
CA PRO A 8 13.33 22.20 -15.44
C PRO A 8 12.31 23.26 -15.04
N ASP A 9 11.06 23.07 -15.46
CA ASP A 9 9.95 23.91 -15.08
C ASP A 9 9.86 23.91 -13.56
N SER A 10 10.24 25.03 -12.95
CA SER A 10 10.34 25.20 -11.50
C SER A 10 8.98 25.59 -10.95
N ASN A 11 7.97 24.76 -11.24
CA ASN A 11 6.69 24.84 -10.57
C ASN A 11 6.85 24.23 -9.17
N PRO A 12 6.73 25.00 -8.07
CA PRO A 12 6.90 24.49 -6.71
C PRO A 12 5.70 23.66 -6.22
N ARG A 13 4.72 23.39 -7.10
CA ARG A 13 3.60 22.49 -6.83
C ARG A 13 4.02 21.08 -7.25
N TRP A 14 3.81 20.12 -6.35
CA TRP A 14 3.95 18.70 -6.64
C TRP A 14 3.13 18.34 -7.89
N ASP A 15 3.77 17.63 -8.83
CA ASP A 15 3.11 16.97 -9.96
C ASP A 15 2.75 15.54 -9.51
N LEU A 16 1.60 15.02 -9.93
CA LEU A 16 1.21 13.64 -9.67
C LEU A 16 2.22 12.64 -10.26
N HIS A 17 2.99 13.03 -11.28
CA HIS A 17 4.14 12.24 -11.73
C HIS A 17 5.18 12.01 -10.61
N HIS A 18 5.48 13.02 -9.78
CA HIS A 18 6.39 12.85 -8.65
C HIS A 18 5.81 11.93 -7.57
N LEU A 19 4.48 11.87 -7.43
CA LEU A 19 3.81 10.96 -6.51
C LEU A 19 3.93 9.51 -7.00
N VAL A 20 3.73 9.27 -8.30
CA VAL A 20 3.94 7.95 -8.93
C VAL A 20 5.39 7.50 -8.77
N GLU A 21 6.36 8.37 -9.08
CA GLU A 21 7.78 8.02 -8.95
C GLU A 21 8.18 7.75 -7.49
N ALA A 22 7.64 8.49 -6.53
CA ALA A 22 7.85 8.22 -5.11
C ALA A 22 7.25 6.87 -4.68
N GLY A 23 6.04 6.54 -5.16
CA GLY A 23 5.41 5.25 -4.88
C GLY A 23 6.19 4.07 -5.46
N ARG A 24 6.68 4.20 -6.70
CA ARG A 24 7.56 3.19 -7.32
C ARG A 24 8.87 3.02 -6.57
N ALA A 25 9.51 4.12 -6.17
CA ALA A 25 10.76 4.08 -5.42
C ALA A 25 10.56 3.41 -4.04
N MET A 26 9.47 3.74 -3.33
CA MET A 26 9.11 3.10 -2.07
C MET A 26 8.93 1.59 -2.23
N LEU A 27 8.13 1.16 -3.21
CA LEU A 27 7.92 -0.26 -3.49
C LEU A 27 9.24 -0.99 -3.80
N ALA A 28 10.09 -0.41 -4.65
CA ALA A 28 11.37 -1.01 -5.02
C ALA A 28 12.28 -1.24 -3.80
N GLU A 29 12.34 -0.30 -2.86
CA GLU A 29 13.13 -0.47 -1.62
C GLU A 29 12.55 -1.58 -0.73
N LEU A 30 11.23 -1.67 -0.61
CA LEU A 30 10.58 -2.74 0.15
C LEU A 30 10.85 -4.12 -0.48
N GLU A 31 10.81 -4.22 -1.81
CA GLU A 31 11.15 -5.46 -2.52
C GLU A 31 12.60 -5.90 -2.27
N ILE A 32 13.55 -4.96 -2.18
CA ILE A 32 14.94 -5.26 -1.82
C ILE A 32 15.03 -5.83 -0.40
N VAL A 33 14.32 -5.22 0.56
CA VAL A 33 14.32 -5.69 1.96
C VAL A 33 13.65 -7.06 2.07
N ALA A 34 12.61 -7.31 1.28
CA ALA A 34 11.86 -8.58 1.27
C ALA A 34 12.68 -9.81 0.85
N VAL A 35 13.90 -9.63 0.33
CA VAL A 35 14.84 -10.73 0.10
C VAL A 35 15.38 -11.32 1.41
N ARG A 36 15.30 -10.56 2.51
CA ARG A 36 15.69 -11.01 3.85
C ARG A 36 14.57 -11.85 4.48
N PRO A 37 14.89 -12.72 5.46
CA PRO A 37 13.87 -13.39 6.26
C PRO A 37 12.89 -12.36 6.84
N PRO A 38 11.59 -12.63 6.78
CA PRO A 38 10.58 -11.69 7.23
C PRO A 38 10.68 -11.48 8.74
N THR A 39 10.37 -10.26 9.19
CA THR A 39 10.29 -9.91 10.61
C THR A 39 9.00 -9.13 10.87
N ALA A 40 8.54 -9.12 12.12
CA ALA A 40 7.36 -8.35 12.51
C ALA A 40 7.56 -6.85 12.24
N GLU A 41 8.76 -6.33 12.49
CA GLU A 41 9.08 -4.92 12.23
C GLU A 41 9.02 -4.59 10.73
N PHE A 42 9.39 -5.53 9.86
CA PHE A 42 9.27 -5.31 8.43
C PHE A 42 7.81 -5.34 7.96
N LEU A 43 6.97 -6.20 8.55
CA LEU A 43 5.52 -6.16 8.33
C LEU A 43 4.95 -4.79 8.73
N ASP A 44 5.34 -4.25 9.89
CA ASP A 44 4.90 -2.92 10.34
C ASP A 44 5.30 -1.80 9.36
N VAL A 45 6.50 -1.89 8.78
CA VAL A 45 6.96 -0.93 7.75
C VAL A 45 6.13 -1.04 6.46
N VAL A 46 5.80 -2.27 6.04
CA VAL A 46 4.96 -2.49 4.85
C VAL A 46 3.54 -1.97 5.08
N GLU A 47 2.96 -2.18 6.27
CA GLU A 47 1.64 -1.62 6.61
C GLU A 47 1.63 -0.08 6.59
N GLU A 48 2.69 0.56 7.09
CA GLU A 48 2.79 2.02 7.00
C GLU A 48 2.93 2.48 5.53
N ALA A 49 3.68 1.75 4.71
CA ALA A 49 3.77 2.04 3.27
C ALA A 49 2.42 1.90 2.55
N VAL A 50 1.64 0.86 2.87
CA VAL A 50 0.26 0.69 2.38
C VAL A 50 -0.60 1.89 2.81
N ARG A 51 -0.59 2.26 4.08
CA ARG A 51 -1.35 3.42 4.59
C ARG A 51 -0.98 4.72 3.88
N VAL A 52 0.31 4.95 3.67
CA VAL A 52 0.79 6.14 2.95
C VAL A 52 0.35 6.09 1.50
N TRP A 53 0.45 4.94 0.84
CA TRP A 53 0.03 4.79 -0.56
C TRP A 53 -1.48 4.98 -0.72
N ASP A 54 -2.32 4.34 0.10
CA ASP A 54 -3.78 4.43 0.02
C ASP A 54 -4.27 5.88 0.18
N ARG A 55 -3.59 6.69 1.02
CA ARG A 55 -3.84 8.13 1.12
C ARG A 55 -3.42 8.88 -0.14
N LEU A 56 -2.27 8.55 -0.70
CA LEU A 56 -1.73 9.24 -1.87
C LEU A 56 -2.46 8.86 -3.18
N ALA A 57 -2.95 7.63 -3.27
CA ALA A 57 -3.69 7.08 -4.39
C ALA A 57 -5.01 7.83 -4.65
N GLY A 58 -5.62 8.42 -3.61
CA GLY A 58 -6.79 9.28 -3.76
C GLY A 58 -6.57 10.45 -4.73
N TYR A 59 -5.39 11.08 -4.67
CA TYR A 59 -5.04 12.18 -5.58
C TYR A 59 -4.87 11.74 -7.04
N LEU A 60 -4.54 10.47 -7.28
CA LEU A 60 -4.45 9.90 -8.63
C LEU A 60 -5.83 9.51 -9.16
N HIS A 61 -6.72 9.02 -8.31
CA HIS A 61 -8.07 8.65 -8.69
C HIS A 61 -8.88 9.85 -9.21
N ASP A 62 -8.70 11.01 -8.58
CA ASP A 62 -9.34 12.27 -8.99
C ASP A 62 -8.78 12.89 -10.29
N ALA A 63 -7.68 12.36 -10.83
CA ALA A 63 -6.96 12.89 -11.99
C ALA A 63 -6.82 11.91 -13.17
N TRP A 64 -7.68 10.89 -13.20
CA TRP A 64 -7.59 9.73 -14.11
C TRP A 64 -7.70 10.06 -15.62
N ASP A 65 -8.15 11.24 -16.00
CA ASP A 65 -8.27 11.66 -17.41
C ASP A 65 -6.96 12.19 -18.02
N VAL A 66 -5.90 12.36 -17.22
CA VAL A 66 -4.63 12.98 -17.64
C VAL A 66 -3.39 12.11 -17.39
N TYR A 67 -3.45 11.11 -16.50
CA TYR A 67 -2.26 10.35 -16.10
C TYR A 67 -2.27 8.90 -16.60
N GLU A 68 -1.10 8.43 -17.07
CA GLU A 68 -0.91 7.10 -17.67
C GLU A 68 -0.79 5.96 -16.65
N THR A 69 -0.64 6.25 -15.35
CA THR A 69 -0.43 5.24 -14.31
C THR A 69 -1.64 5.13 -13.40
N GLU A 70 -2.23 3.93 -13.38
CA GLU A 70 -3.32 3.60 -12.46
C GLU A 70 -2.78 3.39 -11.04
N PRO A 71 -3.50 3.82 -9.97
CA PRO A 71 -3.02 3.64 -8.60
C PRO A 71 -2.75 2.16 -8.22
N GLY A 72 -3.44 1.24 -8.90
CA GLY A 72 -3.25 -0.21 -8.73
C GLY A 72 -1.88 -0.72 -9.17
N GLU A 73 -1.15 -0.02 -10.05
CA GLU A 73 0.20 -0.43 -10.47
C GLU A 73 1.20 -0.46 -9.30
N ILE A 74 0.93 0.29 -8.22
CA ILE A 74 1.74 0.33 -7.00
C ILE A 74 0.98 -0.31 -5.83
N GLY A 75 -0.33 -0.12 -5.75
CA GLY A 75 -1.15 -0.68 -4.68
C GLY A 75 -1.19 -2.20 -4.67
N GLU A 76 -1.36 -2.84 -5.82
CA GLU A 76 -1.45 -4.30 -5.91
C GLU A 76 -0.14 -5.00 -5.50
N PRO A 77 1.06 -4.57 -5.94
CA PRO A 77 2.31 -5.12 -5.43
C PRO A 77 2.52 -4.93 -3.91
N LEU A 78 2.13 -3.77 -3.35
CA LEU A 78 2.20 -3.54 -1.90
C LEU A 78 1.30 -4.51 -1.14
N ALA A 79 0.07 -4.70 -1.61
CA ALA A 79 -0.87 -5.65 -1.03
C ALA A 79 -0.37 -7.10 -1.12
N ALA A 80 0.21 -7.49 -2.27
CA ALA A 80 0.79 -8.82 -2.44
C ALA A 80 2.00 -9.04 -1.52
N LEU A 81 2.85 -8.02 -1.33
CA LEU A 81 3.96 -8.07 -0.38
C LEU A 81 3.44 -8.23 1.05
N HIS A 82 2.43 -7.45 1.44
CA HIS A 82 1.81 -7.55 2.76
C HIS A 82 1.23 -8.94 3.03
N LEU A 83 0.43 -9.47 2.10
CA LEU A 83 -0.16 -10.81 2.25
C LEU A 83 0.91 -11.89 2.40
N ARG A 84 1.96 -11.86 1.56
CA ARG A 84 3.08 -12.80 1.66
C ARG A 84 3.76 -12.75 3.03
N LEU A 85 3.97 -11.55 3.58
CA LEU A 85 4.54 -11.40 4.93
C LEU A 85 3.61 -11.97 6.00
N CYS A 86 2.29 -11.77 5.89
CA CYS A 86 1.32 -12.38 6.80
C CYS A 86 1.31 -13.91 6.71
N GLU A 87 1.43 -14.46 5.50
CA GLU A 87 1.52 -15.91 5.27
C GLU A 87 2.78 -16.51 5.90
N ASP A 88 3.94 -15.85 5.72
CA ASP A 88 5.23 -16.33 6.23
C ASP A 88 5.36 -16.17 7.75
N LEU A 89 4.92 -15.04 8.30
CA LEU A 89 5.05 -14.72 9.73
C LEU A 89 3.94 -15.33 10.58
N ARG A 90 2.76 -15.58 9.99
CA ARG A 90 1.55 -16.03 10.70
C ARG A 90 1.30 -15.19 11.97
N PRO A 91 1.09 -13.86 11.85
CA PRO A 91 0.78 -13.02 13.00
C PRO A 91 -0.50 -13.52 13.70
N ASP A 92 -0.73 -13.07 14.93
CA ASP A 92 -1.98 -13.39 15.63
C ASP A 92 -3.19 -12.96 14.77
N PRO A 93 -4.12 -13.89 14.49
CA PRO A 93 -5.20 -13.61 13.54
C PRO A 93 -6.16 -12.53 14.01
N VAL A 94 -6.38 -12.40 15.33
CA VAL A 94 -7.27 -11.37 15.90
C VAL A 94 -6.62 -10.00 15.77
N ASP A 95 -5.34 -9.90 16.13
CA ASP A 95 -4.57 -8.66 15.96
C ASP A 95 -4.49 -8.25 14.47
N LEU A 96 -4.23 -9.21 13.56
CA LEU A 96 -4.20 -8.95 12.12
C LEU A 96 -5.57 -8.47 11.60
N GLY A 97 -6.67 -9.09 12.05
CA GLY A 97 -8.02 -8.66 11.68
C GLY A 97 -8.29 -7.20 12.04
N GLY A 98 -7.93 -6.79 13.26
CA GLY A 98 -8.04 -5.40 13.69
C GLY A 98 -7.14 -4.44 12.90
N ARG A 99 -5.91 -4.83 12.60
CA ARG A 99 -4.97 -4.04 11.79
C ARG A 99 -5.47 -3.82 10.36
N LEU A 100 -5.98 -4.86 9.71
CA LEU A 100 -6.56 -4.77 8.36
C LEU A 100 -7.77 -3.84 8.31
N ALA A 101 -8.68 -3.95 9.29
CA ALA A 101 -9.83 -3.05 9.39
C ALA A 101 -9.38 -1.59 9.56
N ALA A 102 -8.35 -1.33 10.38
CA ALA A 102 -7.80 0.00 10.58
C ALA A 102 -7.09 0.56 9.33
N LEU A 103 -6.36 -0.27 8.58
CA LEU A 103 -5.71 0.14 7.32
C LEU A 103 -6.75 0.51 6.27
N ILE A 104 -7.71 -0.38 6.01
CA ILE A 104 -8.77 -0.17 5.01
C ILE A 104 -9.66 1.02 5.41
N GLY A 105 -10.05 1.12 6.68
CA GLY A 105 -10.84 2.26 7.18
C GLY A 105 -10.11 3.60 7.12
N SER A 106 -8.78 3.60 6.95
CA SER A 106 -7.97 4.82 6.81
C SER A 106 -7.71 5.24 5.37
N ALA A 107 -8.06 4.40 4.38
CA ALA A 107 -7.92 4.72 2.97
C ALA A 107 -8.89 5.85 2.57
N GLU A 108 -8.41 6.83 1.80
CA GLU A 108 -9.24 7.98 1.41
C GLU A 108 -10.29 7.62 0.35
N VAL A 109 -9.99 6.65 -0.52
CA VAL A 109 -10.86 6.21 -1.62
C VAL A 109 -11.07 4.71 -1.59
N ASP A 110 -9.98 3.94 -1.73
CA ASP A 110 -10.00 2.49 -1.73
C ASP A 110 -8.65 1.95 -1.24
N SER A 111 -8.64 0.71 -0.76
CA SER A 111 -7.42 0.00 -0.36
C SER A 111 -7.24 -1.24 -1.21
N TYR A 112 -6.02 -1.45 -1.69
CA TYR A 112 -5.68 -2.63 -2.49
C TYR A 112 -5.46 -3.89 -1.66
N LEU A 113 -5.67 -3.84 -0.35
CA LEU A 113 -5.52 -5.01 0.52
C LEU A 113 -6.58 -6.08 0.26
N HIS A 114 -7.70 -5.80 -0.42
CA HIS A 114 -8.74 -6.80 -0.74
C HIS A 114 -9.20 -7.63 0.49
N ALA A 115 -9.15 -7.05 1.69
CA ALA A 115 -9.57 -7.73 2.91
C ALA A 115 -11.09 -7.54 3.13
N PRO A 116 -11.77 -8.52 3.75
CA PRO A 116 -11.19 -9.70 4.37
C PRO A 116 -10.92 -10.87 3.42
N GLU A 117 -11.48 -10.87 2.20
CA GLU A 117 -11.48 -12.06 1.32
C GLU A 117 -10.08 -12.54 0.95
N GLY A 118 -9.17 -11.63 0.62
CA GLY A 118 -7.78 -11.94 0.28
C GLY A 118 -6.96 -12.48 1.46
N TYR A 119 -7.45 -12.34 2.69
CA TYR A 119 -6.76 -12.70 3.93
C TYR A 119 -7.43 -13.84 4.69
N ALA A 120 -8.49 -14.44 4.15
CA ALA A 120 -9.30 -15.43 4.86
C ALA A 120 -8.49 -16.61 5.42
N ASP A 121 -7.46 -17.07 4.68
CA ASP A 121 -6.60 -18.20 5.10
C ASP A 121 -5.63 -17.86 6.24
N VAL A 122 -5.19 -16.59 6.34
CA VAL A 122 -4.32 -16.12 7.42
C VAL A 122 -5.13 -15.68 8.65
N LEU A 123 -6.33 -15.16 8.44
CA LEU A 123 -7.24 -14.73 9.50
C LEU A 123 -7.96 -15.90 10.18
N GLY A 124 -8.41 -16.90 9.41
CA GLY A 124 -9.31 -17.92 9.93
C GLY A 124 -10.58 -17.32 10.54
N THR A 125 -11.33 -18.13 11.30
CA THR A 125 -12.62 -17.69 11.86
C THR A 125 -12.48 -16.53 12.86
N ASP A 126 -11.47 -16.61 13.75
CA ASP A 126 -11.31 -15.63 14.83
C ASP A 126 -10.85 -14.27 14.28
N GLY A 127 -9.91 -14.26 13.33
CA GLY A 127 -9.46 -13.03 12.69
C GLY A 127 -10.54 -12.38 11.81
N LEU A 128 -11.35 -13.19 11.11
CA LEU A 128 -12.50 -12.69 10.35
C LEU A 128 -13.54 -12.03 11.26
N ALA A 129 -13.82 -12.62 12.42
CA ALA A 129 -14.74 -12.04 13.40
C ALA A 129 -14.17 -10.73 14.01
N ALA A 130 -12.87 -10.67 14.25
CA ALA A 130 -12.20 -9.47 14.74
C ALA A 130 -12.23 -8.34 13.70
N TYR A 131 -11.95 -8.65 12.43
CA TYR A 131 -12.07 -7.71 11.32
C TYR A 131 -13.50 -7.14 11.21
N ASP A 132 -14.51 -8.02 11.18
CA ASP A 132 -15.91 -7.62 11.08
C ASP A 132 -16.33 -6.72 12.26
N THR A 133 -15.94 -7.06 13.48
CA THR A 133 -16.20 -6.23 14.67
C THR A 133 -15.57 -4.84 14.51
N ALA A 134 -14.29 -4.78 14.13
CA ALA A 134 -13.56 -3.53 14.01
C ALA A 134 -14.07 -2.62 12.86
N CYS A 135 -14.69 -3.17 11.82
CA CYS A 135 -15.33 -2.39 10.76
C CYS A 135 -16.65 -1.70 11.19
N HIS A 136 -17.25 -2.14 12.30
CA HIS A 136 -18.56 -1.66 12.76
C HIS A 136 -18.51 -0.88 14.09
N ASP A 137 -17.31 -0.70 14.66
CA ASP A 137 -17.04 0.12 15.86
C ASP A 137 -16.73 1.60 15.52
#